data_AF-A0A920F3F9-F1
#
_entry.id   AF-A0A920F3F9-F1
#
_cell.length_a   1.000
_cell.length_b   1.000
_cell.length_c   1.000
_cell.angle_alpha   90.00
_cell.angle_beta   90.00
_cell.angle_gamma   90.00
#
_symmetry.space_group_name_H-M   'P 1'
#
loop_
_entity.id
_entity.type
_entity.pdbx_description
1 polymer ?
#
loop_
_entity_poly.entity_id
_entity_poly.type
_entity_poly.pdbx_seq_one_letter_code
_entity_poly.pdbx_strand_id
1 'polypeptide(L)'
;MARLIAGMGTSHVPGVGAAMDNGKTHEDYWVELFKGFEPIRAWHAKNVPDVNIIVFNDHATSMSLNHYSTFMMGVAEQFQPADEGWGPRKVPVVEGHPELAWHLVENLILDEFDMAVTADFDVDHGLTVPLSIAYDQPDAWPAKVIPLCVNVIQYPQPTALRCFKLGQAIRRAVDSFPEDITVGIWGTGGLSHQLGGERAGVVNPDFDKRFLDNLVSDPMANASLTHTDFIPEAGSEGTR
;
A
#
# COMPACT_ATOMS: atom_id res chain seq x y z
N MET A 1 9.47 -23.12 4.01
CA MET A 1 8.36 -22.41 4.66
C MET A 1 8.64 -20.94 4.52
N ALA A 2 7.68 -20.19 4.00
CA ALA A 2 7.91 -18.80 3.69
C ALA A 2 8.09 -17.99 4.97
N ARG A 3 8.81 -16.87 4.85
CA ARG A 3 9.13 -16.02 6.00
C ARG A 3 8.91 -14.56 5.68
N LEU A 4 8.17 -13.88 6.55
CA LEU A 4 8.02 -12.43 6.50
C LEU A 4 9.31 -11.79 7.02
N ILE A 5 10.04 -11.06 6.16
CA ILE A 5 11.37 -10.50 6.48
C ILE A 5 11.33 -9.01 6.83
N ALA A 6 10.31 -8.28 6.39
CA ALA A 6 10.19 -6.85 6.65
C ALA A 6 8.76 -6.32 6.49
N GLY A 7 8.50 -5.20 7.17
CA GLY A 7 7.33 -4.34 6.97
C GLY A 7 7.77 -2.93 6.56
N MET A 8 7.06 -2.30 5.63
CA MET A 8 7.31 -0.92 5.17
C MET A 8 6.05 -0.08 5.22
N GLY A 9 6.18 1.18 5.62
CA GLY A 9 5.15 2.22 5.45
C GLY A 9 5.67 3.35 4.56
N THR A 10 4.86 3.81 3.60
CA THR A 10 5.20 4.99 2.78
C THR A 10 3.95 5.68 2.25
N SER A 11 4.00 7.01 2.13
CA SER A 11 3.04 7.74 1.30
C SER A 11 3.14 7.29 -0.16
N HIS A 12 2.03 7.39 -0.89
CA HIS A 12 1.94 7.02 -2.31
C HIS A 12 1.51 8.17 -3.22
N VAL A 13 1.62 9.42 -2.76
CA VAL A 13 1.08 10.61 -3.44
C VAL A 13 1.58 10.69 -4.89
N PRO A 14 0.68 10.86 -5.89
CA PRO A 14 1.06 10.82 -7.31
C PRO A 14 2.05 11.91 -7.71
N GLY A 15 2.10 13.03 -6.98
CA GLY A 15 3.08 14.10 -7.17
C GLY A 15 4.54 13.62 -7.04
N VAL A 16 4.81 12.63 -6.19
CA VAL A 16 6.15 12.02 -6.06
C VAL A 16 6.51 11.25 -7.33
N GLY A 17 5.58 10.42 -7.82
CA GLY A 17 5.75 9.70 -9.09
C GLY A 17 5.97 10.66 -10.26
N ALA A 18 5.15 11.71 -10.36
CA ALA A 18 5.29 12.73 -11.39
C ALA A 18 6.64 13.47 -11.31
N ALA A 19 7.17 13.73 -10.12
CA ALA A 19 8.48 14.36 -9.95
C ALA A 19 9.61 13.44 -10.47
N MET A 20 9.53 12.13 -10.20
CA MET A 20 10.46 11.14 -10.75
C MET A 20 10.38 11.05 -12.27
N ASP A 21 9.17 10.84 -12.79
CA ASP A 21 8.92 10.58 -14.20
C ASP A 21 9.31 11.77 -15.10
N ASN A 22 9.30 12.99 -14.56
CA ASN A 22 9.69 14.22 -15.26
C ASN A 22 11.09 14.73 -14.90
N GLY A 23 11.90 13.94 -14.17
CA GLY A 23 13.27 14.30 -13.82
C GLY A 23 13.40 15.52 -12.89
N LYS A 24 12.38 15.80 -12.07
CA LYS A 24 12.28 16.98 -11.18
C LYS A 24 12.73 16.73 -9.74
N THR A 25 13.24 15.55 -9.45
CA THR A 25 13.64 15.12 -8.09
C THR A 25 14.72 16.01 -7.47
N HIS A 26 15.47 16.76 -8.28
CA HIS A 26 16.53 17.67 -7.88
C HIS A 26 16.08 19.12 -7.63
N GLU A 27 14.82 19.45 -7.92
CA GLU A 27 14.28 20.80 -7.69
C GLU A 27 14.15 21.08 -6.18
N ASP A 28 14.26 22.36 -5.77
CA ASP A 28 14.28 22.79 -4.36
C ASP A 28 13.09 22.26 -3.53
N TYR A 29 11.91 22.11 -4.14
CA TYR A 29 10.74 21.57 -3.49
C TYR A 29 10.87 20.07 -3.15
N TRP A 30 11.57 19.31 -4.00
CA TRP A 30 11.62 17.84 -3.96
C TRP A 30 12.91 17.29 -3.34
N VAL A 31 14.01 18.02 -3.44
CA VAL A 31 15.36 17.50 -3.14
C VAL A 31 15.49 16.91 -1.75
N GLU A 32 14.94 17.55 -0.72
CA GLU A 32 15.02 17.04 0.66
C GLU A 32 14.15 15.80 0.88
N LEU A 33 13.01 15.68 0.19
CA LEU A 33 12.17 14.48 0.24
C LEU A 33 12.91 13.28 -0.35
N PHE A 34 13.49 13.43 -1.55
CA PHE A 34 14.21 12.34 -2.22
C PHE A 34 15.49 11.95 -1.50
N LYS A 35 16.20 12.91 -0.90
CA LYS A 35 17.31 12.63 0.02
C LYS A 35 16.86 11.79 1.22
N GLY A 36 15.67 12.07 1.75
CA GLY A 36 15.03 11.25 2.79
C GLY A 36 14.74 9.81 2.36
N PHE A 37 14.62 9.54 1.06
CA PHE A 37 14.43 8.18 0.53
C PHE A 37 15.73 7.40 0.34
N GLU A 38 16.91 8.02 0.40
CA GLU A 38 18.19 7.32 0.19
C GLU A 38 18.42 6.15 1.16
N PRO A 39 18.15 6.27 2.48
CA PRO A 39 18.36 5.17 3.42
C PRO A 39 17.45 3.97 3.14
N ILE A 40 16.18 4.22 2.79
CA ILE A 40 15.21 3.14 2.49
C ILE A 40 15.55 2.46 1.16
N ARG A 41 15.97 3.20 0.14
CA ARG A 41 16.48 2.64 -1.13
C ARG A 41 17.71 1.76 -0.90
N ALA A 42 18.67 2.24 -0.11
CA ALA A 42 19.87 1.48 0.24
C ALA A 42 19.54 0.20 1.04
N TRP A 43 18.50 0.24 1.88
CA TRP A 43 18.00 -0.93 2.58
C TRP A 43 17.34 -1.93 1.62
N HIS A 44 16.45 -1.48 0.73
CA HIS A 44 15.78 -2.35 -0.25
C HIS A 44 16.76 -3.01 -1.21
N ALA A 45 17.78 -2.29 -1.69
CA ALA A 45 18.81 -2.85 -2.56
C ALA A 45 19.57 -4.04 -1.94
N LYS A 46 19.61 -4.14 -0.60
CA LYS A 46 20.27 -5.22 0.15
C LYS A 46 19.30 -6.28 0.67
N ASN A 47 17.99 -6.02 0.65
CA ASN A 47 16.95 -6.83 1.29
C ASN A 47 15.74 -6.99 0.36
N VAL A 48 15.98 -7.32 -0.91
CA VAL A 48 14.90 -7.60 -1.87
C VAL A 48 14.22 -8.93 -1.47
N PRO A 49 12.92 -8.93 -1.13
CA PRO A 49 12.18 -10.17 -0.92
C PRO A 49 11.83 -10.81 -2.26
N ASP A 50 11.52 -12.11 -2.24
CA ASP A 50 10.98 -12.80 -3.40
C ASP A 50 9.60 -12.23 -3.79
N VAL A 51 8.78 -11.89 -2.79
CA VAL A 51 7.43 -11.31 -2.98
C VAL A 51 7.17 -10.17 -2.01
N ASN A 52 6.53 -9.10 -2.47
CA ASN A 52 5.93 -8.06 -1.63
C ASN A 52 4.39 -8.17 -1.66
N ILE A 53 3.74 -8.26 -0.50
CA ILE A 53 2.31 -7.99 -0.36
C ILE A 53 2.15 -6.49 -0.19
N ILE A 54 1.57 -5.80 -1.17
CA ILE A 54 1.39 -4.35 -1.13
C ILE A 54 -0.06 -4.02 -0.82
N VAL A 55 -0.28 -3.50 0.39
CA VAL A 55 -1.57 -3.03 0.87
C VAL A 55 -1.72 -1.56 0.52
N PHE A 56 -2.74 -1.24 -0.27
CA PHE A 56 -3.03 0.11 -0.75
C PHE A 56 -4.53 0.27 -0.96
N ASN A 57 -4.97 1.46 -1.35
CA ASN A 57 -6.31 1.68 -1.85
C ASN A 57 -6.28 2.01 -3.34
N ASP A 58 -7.24 1.47 -4.10
CA ASP A 58 -7.50 1.96 -5.46
C ASP A 58 -8.17 3.34 -5.38
N HIS A 59 -7.78 4.25 -6.28
CA HIS A 59 -8.22 5.64 -6.30
C HIS A 59 -9.42 5.89 -7.23
N ALA A 60 -10.35 4.93 -7.25
CA ALA A 60 -11.49 4.86 -8.18
C ALA A 60 -11.03 4.74 -9.65
N THR A 61 -9.96 3.98 -9.85
CA THR A 61 -9.34 3.71 -11.15
C THR A 61 -9.86 2.40 -11.69
N SER A 62 -9.48 1.30 -11.04
CA SER A 62 -9.96 -0.05 -11.37
C SER A 62 -11.17 -0.44 -10.51
N MET A 63 -11.25 0.06 -9.27
CA MET A 63 -12.40 -0.16 -8.39
C MET A 63 -13.40 1.00 -8.52
N SER A 64 -14.20 0.95 -9.59
CA SER A 64 -15.28 1.92 -9.81
C SER A 64 -16.42 1.78 -8.79
N LEU A 65 -17.27 2.81 -8.67
CA LEU A 65 -18.46 2.78 -7.81
C LEU A 65 -19.46 1.66 -8.15
N ASN A 66 -19.37 1.06 -9.34
CA ASN A 66 -20.23 -0.06 -9.73
C ASN A 66 -19.85 -1.36 -9.00
N HIS A 67 -18.57 -1.53 -8.68
CA HIS A 67 -18.04 -2.71 -8.01
C HIS A 67 -16.90 -2.30 -7.08
N TYR A 68 -17.19 -2.23 -5.78
CA TYR A 68 -16.21 -1.95 -4.75
C TYR A 68 -16.30 -3.03 -3.66
N SER A 69 -15.16 -3.37 -3.06
CA SER A 69 -15.03 -4.45 -2.07
C SER A 69 -14.22 -3.96 -0.88
N THR A 70 -14.54 -4.42 0.32
CA THR A 70 -13.82 -4.03 1.55
C THR A 70 -12.34 -4.40 1.48
N PHE A 71 -12.05 -5.66 1.14
CA PHE A 71 -10.71 -6.17 0.90
C PHE A 71 -10.73 -6.96 -0.40
N MET A 72 -9.85 -6.62 -1.34
CA MET A 72 -9.73 -7.28 -2.64
C MET A 72 -8.29 -7.68 -2.90
N MET A 73 -8.05 -8.94 -3.22
CA MET A 73 -6.71 -9.43 -3.54
C MET A 73 -6.56 -9.69 -5.05
N GLY A 74 -5.46 -9.20 -5.61
CA GLY A 74 -5.03 -9.50 -6.97
C GLY A 74 -4.32 -10.85 -7.04
N VAL A 75 -4.77 -11.75 -7.91
CA VAL A 75 -4.22 -13.11 -8.08
C VAL A 75 -3.64 -13.37 -9.48
N ALA A 76 -3.54 -12.34 -10.31
CA ALA A 76 -3.02 -12.43 -11.68
C ALA A 76 -1.50 -12.63 -11.73
N GLU A 77 -1.00 -13.12 -12.86
CA GLU A 77 0.44 -13.20 -13.15
C GLU A 77 1.09 -11.84 -13.38
N GLN A 78 0.32 -10.86 -13.87
CA GLN A 78 0.81 -9.52 -14.21
C GLN A 78 -0.28 -8.48 -13.96
N PHE A 79 0.15 -7.26 -13.61
CA PHE A 79 -0.72 -6.08 -13.45
C PHE A 79 -0.12 -4.90 -14.20
N GLN A 80 -0.91 -4.28 -15.07
CA GLN A 80 -0.47 -3.12 -15.85
C GLN A 80 -0.59 -1.84 -15.01
N PRO A 81 0.32 -0.85 -15.16
CA PRO A 81 0.09 0.49 -14.64
C PRO A 81 -1.18 1.08 -15.25
N ALA A 82 -2.08 1.56 -14.41
CA ALA A 82 -3.35 2.11 -14.87
C ALA A 82 -3.21 3.46 -15.59
N ASP A 83 -4.14 3.77 -16.49
CA ASP A 83 -4.34 5.13 -17.00
C ASP A 83 -5.24 5.92 -16.05
N GLU A 84 -4.66 6.90 -15.38
CA GLU A 84 -5.35 7.76 -14.41
C GLU A 84 -5.74 9.13 -15.01
N GLY A 85 -5.85 9.19 -16.34
CA GLY A 85 -6.19 10.38 -17.12
C GLY A 85 -5.01 11.06 -17.82
N TRP A 86 -3.80 10.53 -17.66
CA TRP A 86 -2.55 11.05 -18.24
C TRP A 86 -1.85 10.04 -19.17
N GLY A 87 -2.51 8.93 -19.47
CA GLY A 87 -1.88 7.73 -19.98
C GLY A 87 -1.28 6.87 -18.85
N PRO A 88 -1.05 5.57 -19.10
CA PRO A 88 -0.33 4.71 -18.16
C PRO A 88 1.04 5.28 -17.79
N ARG A 89 1.40 5.20 -16.50
CA ARG A 89 2.76 5.53 -16.05
C ARG A 89 3.77 4.63 -16.78
N LYS A 90 4.90 5.22 -17.20
CA LYS A 90 5.97 4.52 -17.91
C LYS A 90 6.91 3.80 -16.94
N VAL A 91 6.35 2.91 -16.14
CA VAL A 91 7.07 2.05 -15.20
C VAL A 91 6.89 0.58 -15.61
N PRO A 92 7.76 -0.34 -15.16
CA PRO A 92 7.64 -1.75 -15.53
C PRO A 92 6.28 -2.35 -15.13
N VAL A 93 5.84 -3.34 -15.90
CA VAL A 93 4.70 -4.20 -15.55
C VAL A 93 4.98 -4.85 -14.20
N VAL A 94 3.96 -4.88 -13.34
CA VAL A 94 4.06 -5.49 -12.02
C VAL A 94 3.84 -6.98 -12.17
N GLU A 95 4.84 -7.75 -11.77
CA GLU A 95 4.84 -9.21 -11.87
C GLU A 95 4.23 -9.83 -10.61
N GLY A 96 3.17 -10.61 -10.77
CA GLY A 96 2.44 -11.29 -9.70
C GLY A 96 3.07 -12.59 -9.23
N HIS A 97 2.55 -13.12 -8.11
CA HIS A 97 2.85 -14.47 -7.62
C HIS A 97 1.55 -15.22 -7.31
N PRO A 98 0.90 -15.80 -8.34
CA PRO A 98 -0.42 -16.42 -8.20
C PRO A 98 -0.51 -17.50 -7.13
N GLU A 99 0.51 -18.34 -6.98
CA GLU A 99 0.51 -19.47 -6.03
C GLU A 99 0.40 -18.97 -4.58
N LEU A 100 1.23 -18.00 -4.18
CA LEU A 100 1.14 -17.40 -2.86
C LEU A 100 -0.15 -16.57 -2.72
N ALA A 101 -0.60 -15.86 -3.76
CA ALA A 101 -1.82 -15.07 -3.72
C ALA A 101 -3.07 -15.95 -3.47
N TRP A 102 -3.19 -17.08 -4.18
CA TRP A 102 -4.28 -18.04 -3.95
C TRP A 102 -4.19 -18.69 -2.57
N HIS A 103 -2.99 -19.06 -2.12
CA HIS A 103 -2.79 -19.57 -0.76
C HIS A 103 -3.24 -18.56 0.31
N LEU A 104 -2.91 -17.28 0.13
CA LEU A 104 -3.38 -16.20 1.01
C LEU A 104 -4.91 -16.10 0.99
N VAL A 105 -5.54 -16.07 -0.18
CA VAL A 105 -7.01 -16.02 -0.32
C VAL A 105 -7.68 -17.17 0.42
N GLU A 106 -7.23 -18.40 0.20
CA GLU A 106 -7.81 -19.60 0.86
C GLU A 106 -7.71 -19.50 2.38
N ASN A 107 -6.53 -19.18 2.91
CA ASN A 107 -6.31 -19.09 4.35
C ASN A 107 -7.09 -17.92 4.98
N LEU A 108 -7.20 -16.78 4.30
CA LEU A 108 -7.97 -15.63 4.80
C LEU A 108 -9.47 -15.91 4.84
N ILE A 109 -10.01 -16.61 3.83
CA ILE A 109 -11.42 -17.05 3.83
C ILE A 109 -11.65 -18.03 5.00
N LEU A 110 -10.74 -18.99 5.22
CA LEU A 110 -10.81 -19.93 6.33
C LEU A 110 -10.68 -19.26 7.71
N ASP A 111 -9.97 -18.12 7.78
CA ASP A 111 -9.87 -17.25 8.96
C ASP A 111 -11.05 -16.25 9.09
N GLU A 112 -12.16 -16.49 8.38
CA GLU A 112 -13.41 -15.71 8.41
C GLU A 112 -13.25 -14.24 7.95
N PHE A 113 -12.42 -14.02 6.92
CA PHE A 113 -12.42 -12.77 6.14
C PHE A 113 -13.13 -12.96 4.79
N ASP A 114 -14.16 -12.15 4.55
CA ASP A 114 -14.85 -12.09 3.26
C ASP A 114 -13.97 -11.36 2.24
N MET A 115 -13.13 -12.13 1.53
CA MET A 115 -12.21 -11.60 0.53
C MET A 115 -12.88 -11.51 -0.84
N ALA A 116 -12.76 -10.37 -1.50
CA ALA A 116 -12.93 -10.30 -2.94
C ALA A 116 -11.62 -10.73 -3.63
N VAL A 117 -11.75 -11.36 -4.79
CA VAL A 117 -10.63 -11.87 -5.58
C VAL A 117 -10.76 -11.33 -7.00
N THR A 118 -9.68 -10.83 -7.56
CA THR A 118 -9.64 -10.40 -8.97
C THR A 118 -8.36 -10.87 -9.66
N ALA A 119 -8.49 -11.24 -10.93
CA ALA A 119 -7.37 -11.51 -11.82
C ALA A 119 -7.28 -10.46 -12.95
N ASP A 120 -8.15 -9.45 -12.93
CA ASP A 120 -8.28 -8.48 -14.01
C ASP A 120 -8.48 -7.08 -13.42
N PHE A 121 -7.37 -6.37 -13.21
CA PHE A 121 -7.36 -4.97 -12.85
C PHE A 121 -5.98 -4.34 -13.08
N ASP A 122 -5.97 -3.04 -13.41
CA ASP A 122 -4.76 -2.26 -13.52
C ASP A 122 -4.40 -1.61 -12.18
N VAL A 123 -3.12 -1.50 -11.88
CA VAL A 123 -2.61 -0.95 -10.61
C VAL A 123 -2.29 0.53 -10.75
N ASP A 124 -2.85 1.36 -9.86
CA ASP A 124 -2.71 2.81 -9.90
C ASP A 124 -1.45 3.32 -9.16
N HIS A 125 -1.37 4.64 -8.98
CA HIS A 125 -0.29 5.29 -8.23
C HIS A 125 -0.15 4.79 -6.79
N GLY A 126 -1.24 4.31 -6.15
CA GLY A 126 -1.24 3.80 -4.79
C GLY A 126 -0.30 2.61 -4.59
N LEU A 127 -0.05 1.85 -5.66
CA LEU A 127 0.89 0.74 -5.69
C LEU A 127 2.21 1.11 -6.40
N THR A 128 2.13 1.75 -7.56
CA THR A 128 3.33 1.96 -8.41
C THR A 128 4.25 3.07 -7.93
N VAL A 129 3.76 4.07 -7.19
CA VAL A 129 4.61 5.13 -6.61
C VAL A 129 5.49 4.58 -5.48
N PRO A 130 4.96 3.82 -4.50
CA PRO A 130 5.78 3.12 -3.50
C PRO A 130 6.89 2.24 -4.09
N LEU A 131 6.60 1.49 -5.17
CA LEU A 131 7.63 0.72 -5.89
C LEU A 131 8.74 1.62 -6.43
N SER A 132 8.37 2.76 -7.02
CA SER A 132 9.33 3.75 -7.53
C SER A 132 10.15 4.40 -6.39
N ILE A 133 9.53 4.65 -5.24
CA ILE A 133 10.23 5.18 -4.05
C ILE A 133 11.29 4.17 -3.58
N ALA A 134 10.90 2.90 -3.44
CA ALA A 134 11.76 1.83 -2.90
C ALA A 134 12.87 1.40 -3.87
N TYR A 135 12.57 1.28 -5.16
CA TYR A 135 13.44 0.66 -6.16
C TYR A 135 13.89 1.60 -7.28
N ASP A 136 13.51 2.87 -7.23
CA ASP A 136 13.80 3.88 -8.25
C ASP A 136 13.13 3.56 -9.62
N GLN A 137 13.85 3.65 -10.73
CA GLN A 137 13.31 3.41 -12.08
C GLN A 137 14.06 2.24 -12.76
N PRO A 138 13.88 0.98 -12.29
CA PRO A 138 14.54 -0.17 -12.90
C PRO A 138 13.85 -0.57 -14.21
N ASP A 139 14.53 -1.36 -15.05
CA ASP A 139 13.92 -1.95 -16.26
C ASP A 139 12.83 -2.99 -15.94
N ALA A 140 12.95 -3.66 -14.79
CA ALA A 140 11.99 -4.60 -14.24
C ALA A 140 11.99 -4.52 -12.71
N TRP A 141 10.82 -4.70 -12.08
CA TRP A 141 10.75 -4.72 -10.62
C TRP A 141 11.54 -5.90 -10.04
N PRO A 142 12.30 -5.70 -8.96
CA PRO A 142 13.21 -6.73 -8.45
C PRO A 142 12.51 -7.82 -7.63
N ALA A 143 11.23 -7.66 -7.32
CA ALA A 143 10.42 -8.59 -6.54
C ALA A 143 9.04 -8.77 -7.19
N LYS A 144 8.44 -9.95 -7.00
CA LYS A 144 7.03 -10.17 -7.34
C LYS A 144 6.13 -9.38 -6.38
N VAL A 145 4.89 -9.10 -6.77
CA VAL A 145 3.95 -8.30 -5.99
C VAL A 145 2.59 -8.97 -5.93
N ILE A 146 2.01 -9.00 -4.74
CA ILE A 146 0.61 -9.39 -4.52
C ILE A 146 -0.14 -8.12 -4.08
N PRO A 147 -0.99 -7.54 -4.95
CA PRO A 147 -1.79 -6.38 -4.59
C PRO A 147 -2.91 -6.75 -3.62
N LEU A 148 -3.06 -6.00 -2.54
CA LEU A 148 -4.19 -6.05 -1.63
C LEU A 148 -4.85 -4.67 -1.54
N CYS A 149 -5.94 -4.49 -2.27
CA CYS A 149 -6.72 -3.26 -2.24
C CYS A 149 -7.64 -3.23 -1.01
N VAL A 150 -7.66 -2.11 -0.29
CA VAL A 150 -8.55 -1.85 0.84
C VAL A 150 -9.46 -0.68 0.49
N ASN A 151 -10.78 -0.85 0.67
CA ASN A 151 -11.71 0.26 0.47
C ASN A 151 -11.62 1.28 1.60
N VAL A 152 -11.05 2.44 1.28
CA VAL A 152 -10.97 3.65 2.13
C VAL A 152 -11.48 4.89 1.38
N ILE A 153 -12.28 4.69 0.33
CA ILE A 153 -12.95 5.77 -0.40
C ILE A 153 -14.42 5.82 -0.03
N GLN A 154 -15.12 4.69 -0.12
CA GLN A 154 -16.57 4.64 0.08
C GLN A 154 -16.89 4.15 1.50
N TYR A 155 -17.65 4.94 2.26
CA TYR A 155 -18.18 4.49 3.55
C TYR A 155 -19.33 3.49 3.35
N PRO A 156 -19.46 2.46 4.22
CA PRO A 156 -18.61 2.17 5.38
C PRO A 156 -17.26 1.50 5.02
N GLN A 157 -16.18 1.98 5.65
CA GLN A 157 -14.82 1.44 5.55
C GLN A 157 -14.59 0.35 6.62
N PRO A 158 -13.62 -0.57 6.44
CA PRO A 158 -13.23 -1.50 7.51
C PRO A 158 -12.68 -0.72 8.71
N THR A 159 -12.97 -1.17 9.93
CA THR A 159 -12.40 -0.55 11.13
C THR A 159 -10.90 -0.80 11.23
N ALA A 160 -10.17 0.09 11.92
CA ALA A 160 -8.74 -0.10 12.19
C ALA A 160 -8.44 -1.44 12.85
N LEU A 161 -9.29 -1.89 13.79
CA LEU A 161 -9.20 -3.21 14.41
C LEU A 161 -9.36 -4.36 13.40
N ARG A 162 -10.24 -4.22 12.39
CA ARG A 162 -10.42 -5.25 11.36
C ARG A 162 -9.17 -5.33 10.47
N CYS A 163 -8.56 -4.19 10.10
CA CYS A 163 -7.29 -4.15 9.37
C CYS A 163 -6.14 -4.76 10.19
N PHE A 164 -6.06 -4.46 11.49
CA PHE A 164 -5.06 -5.07 12.38
C PHE A 164 -5.20 -6.60 12.45
N LYS A 165 -6.43 -7.10 12.61
CA LYS A 165 -6.71 -8.55 12.59
C LYS A 165 -6.41 -9.19 11.24
N LEU A 166 -6.67 -8.50 10.13
CA LEU A 166 -6.31 -8.96 8.79
C LEU A 166 -4.80 -9.17 8.66
N GLY A 167 -3.98 -8.22 9.14
CA GLY A 167 -2.53 -8.37 9.17
C GLY A 167 -2.05 -9.59 9.96
N GLN A 168 -2.72 -9.91 11.09
CA GLN A 168 -2.43 -11.13 11.85
C GLN A 168 -2.77 -12.42 11.07
N ALA A 169 -3.86 -12.41 10.32
CA ALA A 169 -4.27 -13.53 9.46
C ALA A 169 -3.31 -13.71 8.27
N ILE A 170 -2.92 -12.62 7.61
CA ILE A 170 -1.91 -12.62 6.54
C ILE A 170 -0.60 -13.23 7.06
N ARG A 171 -0.16 -12.86 8.26
CA ARG A 171 1.06 -13.43 8.85
C ARG A 171 0.98 -14.95 8.99
N ARG A 172 -0.12 -15.48 9.53
CA ARG A 172 -0.33 -16.93 9.66
C ARG A 172 -0.35 -17.63 8.30
N ALA A 173 -1.01 -17.03 7.31
CA ALA A 173 -1.08 -17.56 5.96
C ALA A 173 0.29 -17.60 5.28
N VAL A 174 1.12 -16.55 5.43
CA VAL A 174 2.50 -16.56 4.93
C VAL A 174 3.32 -17.66 5.62
N ASP A 175 3.26 -17.75 6.96
CA ASP A 175 4.04 -18.74 7.71
C ASP A 175 3.63 -20.20 7.34
N SER A 176 2.43 -20.42 6.82
CA SER A 176 1.95 -21.74 6.37
C SER A 176 2.25 -22.06 4.89
N PHE A 177 2.78 -21.11 4.11
CA PHE A 177 3.12 -21.35 2.71
C PHE A 177 4.35 -22.29 2.62
N PRO A 178 4.27 -23.40 1.86
CA PRO A 178 5.25 -24.49 1.95
C PRO A 178 6.63 -24.11 1.40
N GLU A 179 6.68 -23.26 0.37
CA GLU A 179 7.93 -22.89 -0.29
C GLU A 179 8.86 -22.07 0.61
N ASP A 180 10.17 -22.13 0.37
CA ASP A 180 11.17 -21.37 1.14
C ASP A 180 11.46 -20.03 0.45
N ILE A 181 10.51 -19.10 0.57
CA ILE A 181 10.58 -17.75 -0.01
C ILE A 181 10.50 -16.67 1.06
N THR A 182 11.04 -15.51 0.75
CA THR A 182 11.01 -14.30 1.56
C THR A 182 9.87 -13.38 1.13
N VAL A 183 9.12 -12.88 2.11
CA VAL A 183 7.95 -12.03 1.89
C VAL A 183 8.13 -10.69 2.61
N GLY A 184 7.93 -9.58 1.90
CA GLY A 184 7.74 -8.25 2.47
C GLY A 184 6.26 -7.89 2.56
N ILE A 185 5.88 -7.06 3.53
CA ILE A 185 4.52 -6.49 3.60
C ILE A 185 4.58 -4.96 3.66
N TRP A 186 3.84 -4.28 2.78
CA TRP A 186 3.86 -2.82 2.67
C TRP A 186 2.47 -2.27 2.97
N GLY A 187 2.40 -1.21 3.77
CA GLY A 187 1.20 -0.38 3.92
C GLY A 187 1.45 0.98 3.29
N THR A 188 0.69 1.33 2.26
CA THR A 188 0.88 2.58 1.50
C THR A 188 -0.30 3.52 1.70
N GLY A 189 -0.04 4.81 1.76
CA GLY A 189 -1.05 5.82 2.07
C GLY A 189 -0.61 6.79 3.16
N GLY A 190 -1.53 7.64 3.60
CA GLY A 190 -1.30 8.63 4.63
C GLY A 190 -0.21 9.69 4.34
N LEU A 191 0.22 10.46 5.35
CA LEU A 191 -0.33 10.51 6.71
C LEU A 191 -1.46 11.54 6.77
N SER A 192 -1.41 12.53 7.66
CA SER A 192 -2.44 13.57 7.70
C SER A 192 -2.54 14.37 6.39
N HIS A 193 -3.72 14.34 5.76
CA HIS A 193 -4.05 15.16 4.61
C HIS A 193 -5.57 15.23 4.37
N GLN A 194 -6.00 16.30 3.72
CA GLN A 194 -7.38 16.45 3.23
C GLN A 194 -7.38 17.12 1.86
N LEU A 195 -8.05 16.49 0.89
CA LEU A 195 -8.04 16.90 -0.52
C LEU A 195 -9.27 17.72 -0.92
N GLY A 196 -10.39 17.54 -0.22
CA GLY A 196 -11.68 18.14 -0.58
C GLY A 196 -12.32 19.01 0.49
N GLY A 197 -13.22 19.89 0.05
CA GLY A 197 -14.01 20.78 0.91
C GLY A 197 -13.23 21.97 1.47
N GLU A 198 -13.88 22.76 2.32
CA GLU A 198 -13.33 24.00 2.90
C GLU A 198 -12.14 23.75 3.85
N ARG A 199 -11.94 22.49 4.26
CA ARG A 199 -10.87 22.05 5.16
C ARG A 199 -9.69 21.40 4.40
N ALA A 200 -9.64 21.52 3.07
CA ALA A 200 -8.52 21.02 2.28
C ALA A 200 -7.18 21.67 2.70
N GLY A 201 -6.10 20.88 2.65
CA GLY A 201 -4.76 21.31 3.05
C GLY A 201 -4.42 21.18 4.53
N VAL A 202 -5.31 20.56 5.34
CA VAL A 202 -4.99 20.22 6.73
C VAL A 202 -3.88 19.18 6.80
N VAL A 203 -2.93 19.44 7.71
CA VAL A 203 -1.85 18.56 8.14
C VAL A 203 -1.73 18.66 9.66
N ASN A 204 -1.40 17.55 10.31
CA ASN A 204 -1.26 17.43 11.76
C ASN A 204 -0.03 16.58 12.12
N PRO A 205 1.18 17.17 12.10
CA PRO A 205 2.41 16.46 12.39
C PRO A 205 2.49 15.83 13.79
N ASP A 206 1.72 16.35 14.76
CA ASP A 206 1.70 15.82 16.13
C ASP A 206 0.87 14.54 16.23
N PHE A 207 -0.25 14.46 15.49
CA PHE A 207 -0.96 13.21 15.27
C PHE A 207 -0.10 12.21 14.51
N ASP A 208 0.54 12.64 13.41
CA ASP A 208 1.35 11.77 12.56
C ASP A 208 2.50 11.10 13.34
N LYS A 209 3.25 11.87 14.14
CA LYS A 209 4.32 11.33 14.98
C LYS A 209 3.78 10.32 16.00
N ARG A 210 2.69 10.66 16.68
CA ARG A 210 2.04 9.76 17.65
C ARG A 210 1.57 8.46 16.99
N PHE A 211 0.99 8.56 15.79
CA PHE A 211 0.55 7.40 15.03
C PHE A 211 1.74 6.49 14.67
N LEU A 212 2.84 7.06 14.17
CA LEU A 212 4.06 6.32 13.85
C LEU A 212 4.73 5.68 15.08
N ASP A 213 4.79 6.40 16.21
CA ASP A 213 5.33 5.86 17.46
C ASP A 213 4.51 4.67 17.96
N ASN A 214 3.18 4.77 17.87
CA ASN A 214 2.26 3.70 18.25
C ASN A 214 2.38 2.46 17.33
N LEU A 215 2.68 2.62 16.03
CA LEU A 215 2.87 1.46 15.14
C LEU A 215 3.96 0.49 15.64
N VAL A 216 4.94 1.00 16.38
CA VAL A 216 6.03 0.19 16.95
C VAL A 216 5.76 -0.18 18.41
N SER A 217 5.29 0.79 19.21
CA SER A 217 5.24 0.65 20.66
C SER A 217 3.89 0.16 21.21
N ASP A 218 2.79 0.54 20.57
CA ASP A 218 1.42 0.15 20.95
C ASP A 218 0.47 0.15 19.74
N PRO A 219 0.55 -0.88 18.87
CA PRO A 219 -0.30 -0.94 17.68
C PRO A 219 -1.80 -0.98 18.01
N MET A 220 -2.16 -1.43 19.22
CA MET A 220 -3.55 -1.48 19.67
C MET A 220 -4.14 -0.10 19.93
N ALA A 221 -3.32 0.88 20.35
CA ALA A 221 -3.74 2.28 20.44
C ALA A 221 -4.29 2.77 19.09
N ASN A 222 -3.56 2.52 18.00
CA ASN A 222 -4.01 2.88 16.65
C ASN A 222 -5.20 2.02 16.20
N ALA A 223 -5.19 0.71 16.46
CA ALA A 223 -6.27 -0.20 16.09
C ALA A 223 -7.60 0.09 16.82
N SER A 224 -7.56 0.82 17.93
CA SER A 224 -8.74 1.23 18.69
C SER A 224 -9.42 2.50 18.18
N LEU A 225 -8.78 3.26 17.29
CA LEU A 225 -9.34 4.49 16.74
C LEU A 225 -10.58 4.19 15.88
N THR A 226 -11.64 4.96 16.11
CA THR A 226 -12.79 5.01 15.19
C THR A 226 -12.50 5.97 14.03
N HIS A 227 -13.21 5.84 12.92
CA HIS A 227 -13.11 6.82 11.83
C HIS A 227 -13.42 8.25 12.32
N THR A 228 -14.35 8.39 13.28
CA THR A 228 -14.71 9.67 13.88
C THR A 228 -13.64 10.24 14.83
N ASP A 229 -12.77 9.41 15.39
CA ASP A 229 -11.58 9.90 16.12
C ASP A 229 -10.48 10.33 15.14
N PHE A 230 -10.35 9.61 14.03
CA PHE A 230 -9.26 9.77 13.07
C PHE A 230 -9.42 11.02 12.17
N ILE A 231 -10.58 11.21 11.56
CA ILE A 231 -10.82 12.28 10.57
C ILE A 231 -10.59 13.69 11.14
N PRO A 232 -11.03 14.05 12.35
CA PRO A 232 -10.74 15.35 12.93
C PRO A 232 -9.24 15.61 13.09
N GLU A 233 -8.46 14.58 13.44
CA GLU A 233 -7.02 14.73 13.65
C GLU A 233 -6.24 14.75 12.33
N ALA A 234 -6.54 13.84 11.41
CA ALA A 234 -5.70 13.57 10.23
C ALA A 234 -6.29 14.04 8.89
N GLY A 235 -7.53 14.53 8.88
CA GLY A 235 -8.25 14.86 7.64
C GLY A 235 -9.02 13.65 7.07
N SER A 236 -9.95 13.92 6.14
CA SER A 236 -10.80 12.89 5.55
C SER A 236 -10.05 11.85 4.73
N GLU A 237 -8.95 12.24 4.08
CA GLU A 237 -8.11 11.34 3.30
C GLU A 237 -6.96 10.76 4.11
N GLY A 238 -6.65 11.30 5.29
CA GLY A 238 -5.65 10.72 6.19
C GLY A 238 -5.99 9.30 6.68
N THR A 239 -7.25 8.87 6.57
CA THR A 239 -7.67 7.49 6.86
C THR A 239 -7.30 6.49 5.76
N ARG A 240 -6.70 6.95 4.65
CA ARG A 240 -6.32 6.13 3.50
C ARG A 240 -4.92 5.57 3.63
#